data_AF-A0A5N9GQS4-F1
#
_entry.id   AF-A0A5N9GQS4-F1
#
_cell.length_a   1.000
_cell.length_b   1.000
_cell.length_c   1.000
_cell.angle_alpha   90.00
_cell.angle_beta   90.00
_cell.angle_gamma   90.00
#
_symmetry.space_group_name_H-M   'P 1'
#
loop_
_entity.id
_entity.type
_entity.pdbx_description
1 polymer ?
#
loop_
_entity_poly.entity_id
_entity_poly.type
_entity_poly.pdbx_seq_one_letter_code
_entity_poly.pdbx_strand_id
1 'polypeptide(L)'
;MATAELIEMGMIDVKLGDFIEVGEGSKGTRLVVDVLEASLTGDRVNATLATNDGADWGTVSEDGTVMSLDVRFTLKTDDGEFIYVEYGGRASLTEGLAATAPTFQTGSEKYKWLNRVQAVMAGQVNLDTKQLIYRLYEVKVTPEEGLV
;
A
#
# COMPACT_ATOMS: atom_id res chain seq x y z
N MET A 1 -3.30 27.83 7.88
CA MET A 1 -4.06 26.58 7.66
C MET A 1 -3.25 25.42 8.19
N ALA A 2 -3.87 24.28 8.55
CA ALA A 2 -3.10 23.09 8.96
C ALA A 2 -2.11 22.65 7.86
N THR A 3 -0.96 22.11 8.27
CA THR A 3 0.10 21.60 7.39
C THR A 3 0.28 20.09 7.57
N ALA A 4 0.97 19.44 6.62
CA ALA A 4 1.28 18.03 6.68
C ALA A 4 2.73 17.75 6.30
N GLU A 5 3.36 16.81 7.01
CA GLU A 5 4.71 16.31 6.77
C GLU A 5 4.69 14.78 6.60
N LEU A 6 5.58 14.24 5.76
CA LEU A 6 5.77 12.79 5.62
C LEU A 6 6.94 12.35 6.50
N ILE A 7 6.67 11.49 7.47
CA ILE A 7 7.69 10.93 8.37
C ILE A 7 7.88 9.46 8.02
N GLU A 8 9.10 9.05 7.64
CA GLU A 8 9.38 7.68 7.22
C GLU A 8 9.16 6.70 8.38
N MET A 9 8.45 5.62 8.10
CA MET A 9 8.12 4.57 9.07
C MET A 9 8.83 3.26 8.77
N GLY A 10 9.25 3.05 7.52
CA GLY A 10 9.84 1.82 7.07
C GLY A 10 9.68 1.59 5.56
N MET A 11 9.93 0.35 5.16
CA MET A 11 9.88 -0.12 3.79
C MET A 11 8.90 -1.29 3.69
N ILE A 12 8.18 -1.39 2.57
CA ILE A 12 7.42 -2.59 2.22
C ILE A 12 8.00 -3.16 0.93
N ASP A 13 8.52 -4.37 1.03
CA ASP A 13 9.01 -5.18 -0.08
C ASP A 13 7.92 -6.17 -0.49
N VAL A 14 7.56 -6.20 -1.78
CA VAL A 14 6.44 -6.97 -2.31
C VAL A 14 6.87 -7.80 -3.51
N LYS A 15 6.58 -9.10 -3.46
CA LYS A 15 6.69 -10.00 -4.61
C LYS A 15 5.32 -10.12 -5.29
N LEU A 16 5.23 -9.65 -6.53
CA LEU A 16 4.01 -9.78 -7.32
C LEU A 16 3.96 -11.14 -8.02
N GLY A 17 2.75 -11.69 -8.09
CA GLY A 17 2.45 -12.92 -8.80
C GLY A 17 2.00 -12.65 -10.23
N ASP A 18 0.96 -13.35 -10.66
CA ASP A 18 0.45 -13.23 -12.01
C ASP A 18 -0.44 -12.01 -12.19
N PHE A 19 -0.40 -11.49 -13.40
CA PHE A 19 -1.17 -10.36 -13.86
C PHE A 19 -2.30 -10.94 -14.71
N ILE A 20 -3.50 -10.96 -14.15
CA ILE A 20 -4.68 -11.51 -14.80
C ILE A 20 -5.49 -10.34 -15.35
N GLU A 21 -5.42 -10.16 -16.66
CA GLU A 21 -6.32 -9.24 -17.34
C GLU A 21 -7.73 -9.85 -17.38
N VAL A 22 -8.66 -9.18 -16.71
CA VAL A 22 -10.09 -9.54 -16.76
C VAL A 22 -10.73 -8.95 -18.02
N GLY A 23 -10.21 -7.82 -18.49
CA GLY A 23 -10.64 -7.14 -19.71
C GLY A 23 -11.35 -5.82 -19.45
N GLU A 24 -11.82 -5.20 -20.53
CA GLU A 24 -12.53 -3.92 -20.51
C GLU A 24 -13.88 -4.04 -19.79
N GLY A 25 -14.11 -3.15 -18.81
CA GLY A 25 -15.37 -3.06 -18.08
C GLY A 25 -15.88 -1.63 -17.99
N SER A 26 -17.00 -1.43 -17.29
CA SER A 26 -17.69 -0.13 -17.16
C SER A 26 -16.87 0.97 -16.47
N LYS A 27 -15.69 0.66 -15.94
CA LYS A 27 -14.79 1.60 -15.26
C LYS A 27 -13.38 1.67 -15.90
N GLY A 28 -13.16 0.99 -17.03
CA GLY A 28 -11.84 0.77 -17.63
C GLY A 28 -11.41 -0.70 -17.58
N THR A 29 -10.20 -0.99 -18.06
CA THR A 29 -9.66 -2.36 -18.11
C THR A 29 -9.32 -2.86 -16.72
N ARG A 30 -9.91 -3.96 -16.30
CA ARG A 30 -9.66 -4.58 -14.99
C ARG A 30 -8.45 -5.50 -15.07
N LEU A 31 -7.51 -5.28 -14.17
CA LEU A 31 -6.32 -6.10 -13.95
C LEU A 31 -6.34 -6.61 -12.51
N VAL A 32 -6.15 -7.91 -12.32
CA VAL A 32 -5.95 -8.50 -10.99
C VAL A 32 -4.49 -8.90 -10.86
N VAL A 33 -3.81 -8.41 -9.83
CA VAL A 33 -2.41 -8.72 -9.56
C VAL A 33 -2.30 -9.40 -8.21
N ASP A 34 -1.75 -10.62 -8.20
CA ASP A 34 -1.54 -11.39 -6.98
C ASP A 34 -0.36 -10.83 -6.17
N VAL A 35 -0.48 -10.86 -4.83
CA VAL A 35 0.59 -10.47 -3.90
C VAL A 35 1.09 -11.74 -3.21
N LEU A 36 2.17 -12.31 -3.72
CA LEU A 36 2.73 -13.58 -3.25
C LEU A 36 3.45 -13.43 -1.92
N GLU A 37 4.18 -12.33 -1.77
CA GLU A 37 4.94 -12.01 -0.57
C GLU A 37 4.84 -10.51 -0.30
N ALA A 38 4.80 -10.14 0.98
CA ALA A 38 4.93 -8.77 1.45
C ALA A 38 5.73 -8.78 2.75
N SER A 39 6.72 -7.90 2.88
CA SER A 39 7.53 -7.72 4.08
C SER A 39 7.58 -6.24 4.43
N LEU A 40 7.01 -5.88 5.58
CA LEU A 40 7.14 -4.57 6.20
C LEU A 40 8.31 -4.60 7.19
N THR A 41 9.28 -3.72 6.98
CA THR A 41 10.43 -3.53 7.86
C THR A 41 10.49 -2.09 8.33
N GLY A 42 10.47 -1.86 9.64
CA GLY A 42 10.55 -0.54 10.24
C GLY A 42 10.87 -0.59 11.73
N ASP A 43 11.27 0.55 12.30
CA ASP A 43 11.74 0.63 13.68
C ASP A 43 10.69 0.21 14.72
N ARG A 44 9.40 0.44 14.41
CA ARG A 44 8.27 0.17 15.31
C ARG A 44 7.47 -1.08 14.96
N VAL A 45 7.68 -1.65 13.78
CA VAL A 45 6.90 -2.77 13.26
C VAL A 45 7.70 -3.55 12.22
N ASN A 46 7.79 -4.86 12.44
CA ASN A 46 8.24 -5.80 11.42
C ASN A 46 7.13 -6.82 11.21
N ALA A 47 6.74 -7.05 9.97
CA ALA A 47 5.65 -7.95 9.65
C ALA A 47 5.79 -8.54 8.25
N THR A 48 5.21 -9.71 8.05
CA THR A 48 5.20 -10.42 6.75
C THR A 48 3.77 -10.80 6.39
N LEU A 49 3.51 -11.11 5.12
CA LEU A 49 2.21 -11.57 4.65
C LEU A 49 1.72 -12.75 5.50
N ALA A 50 0.54 -12.62 6.10
CA ALA A 50 0.03 -13.56 7.09
C ALA A 50 -0.51 -14.85 6.46
N THR A 51 -1.09 -14.72 5.27
CA THR A 51 -1.75 -15.78 4.51
C THR A 51 -1.84 -15.37 3.03
N ASN A 52 -2.25 -16.27 2.16
CA ASN A 52 -2.49 -15.95 0.76
C ASN A 52 -3.84 -15.23 0.58
N ASP A 53 -3.93 -13.98 1.04
CA ASP A 53 -5.12 -13.11 0.93
C ASP A 53 -4.86 -11.80 0.17
N GLY A 54 -3.67 -11.63 -0.39
CA GLY A 54 -3.23 -10.38 -0.98
C GLY A 54 -3.48 -10.26 -2.47
N ALA A 55 -4.17 -9.21 -2.91
CA ALA A 55 -4.25 -8.87 -4.33
C ALA A 55 -4.54 -7.38 -4.55
N ASP A 56 -4.23 -6.92 -5.76
CA ASP A 56 -4.66 -5.64 -6.32
C ASP A 56 -5.74 -5.88 -7.38
N TRP A 57 -6.89 -5.23 -7.22
CA TRP A 57 -7.99 -5.23 -8.18
C TRP A 57 -7.99 -3.94 -9.01
N GLY A 58 -6.86 -3.62 -9.62
CA GLY A 58 -6.67 -2.35 -10.25
C GLY A 58 -7.43 -2.15 -11.56
N THR A 59 -7.53 -0.87 -11.94
CA THR A 59 -8.24 -0.44 -13.13
C THR A 59 -7.33 0.45 -13.97
N VAL A 60 -7.02 -0.01 -15.18
CA VAL A 60 -6.12 0.65 -16.12
C VAL A 60 -6.91 1.67 -16.95
N SER A 61 -6.32 2.85 -17.16
CA SER A 61 -6.86 3.91 -18.01
C SER A 61 -6.94 3.47 -19.47
N GLU A 62 -7.81 4.12 -20.24
CA GLU A 62 -8.03 3.82 -21.67
C GLU A 62 -6.74 3.91 -22.50
N ASP A 63 -5.87 4.86 -22.19
CA ASP A 63 -4.56 5.03 -22.84
C ASP A 63 -3.47 4.07 -22.32
N GLY A 64 -3.79 3.23 -21.33
CA GLY A 64 -2.88 2.25 -20.76
C GLY A 64 -1.75 2.83 -19.90
N THR A 65 -1.77 4.12 -19.55
CA THR A 65 -0.64 4.77 -18.87
C THR A 65 -0.77 4.82 -17.35
N VAL A 66 -2.00 4.82 -16.82
CA VAL A 66 -2.29 4.96 -15.39
C VAL A 66 -3.12 3.78 -14.90
N MET A 67 -2.75 3.24 -13.74
CA MET A 67 -3.56 2.26 -13.02
C MET A 67 -4.08 2.85 -11.72
N SER A 68 -5.39 2.76 -11.51
CA SER A 68 -6.03 2.99 -10.21
C SER A 68 -5.92 1.72 -9.38
N LEU A 69 -5.24 1.80 -8.24
CA LEU A 69 -4.96 0.65 -7.37
C LEU A 69 -6.12 0.41 -6.38
N ASP A 70 -6.37 -0.84 -6.05
CA ASP A 70 -7.38 -1.29 -5.07
C ASP A 70 -6.88 -2.56 -4.37
N VAL A 71 -6.09 -2.39 -3.31
CA VAL A 71 -5.30 -3.46 -2.69
C VAL A 71 -5.77 -3.79 -1.29
N ARG A 72 -5.76 -5.09 -0.96
CA ARG A 72 -6.05 -5.62 0.38
C ARG A 72 -5.11 -6.79 0.67
N PHE A 73 -4.61 -6.90 1.91
CA PHE A 73 -3.91 -8.08 2.44
C PHE A 73 -3.82 -8.02 3.97
N THR A 74 -3.42 -9.13 4.60
CA THR A 74 -3.14 -9.18 6.03
C THR A 74 -1.66 -9.42 6.30
N LEU A 75 -1.06 -8.61 7.18
CA LEU A 75 0.28 -8.82 7.71
C LEU A 75 0.23 -9.49 9.09
N LYS A 76 1.25 -10.30 9.38
CA LYS A 76 1.55 -10.88 10.69
C LYS A 76 2.89 -10.37 11.18
N THR A 77 2.91 -9.77 12.36
CA THR A 77 4.14 -9.25 12.97
C THR A 77 5.04 -10.39 13.46
N ASP A 78 6.32 -10.08 13.66
CA ASP A 78 7.32 -11.00 14.19
C ASP A 78 6.99 -11.55 15.59
N ASP A 79 6.19 -10.80 16.36
CA ASP A 79 5.67 -11.19 17.67
C ASP A 79 4.23 -11.77 17.65
N GLY A 80 3.67 -12.00 16.46
CA GLY A 80 2.48 -12.83 16.27
C GLY A 80 1.13 -12.09 16.22
N GLU A 81 1.15 -10.77 16.15
CA GLU A 81 -0.04 -9.92 16.01
C GLU A 81 -0.42 -9.74 14.53
N PHE A 82 -1.68 -9.41 14.25
CA PHE A 82 -2.19 -9.26 12.88
C PHE A 82 -2.58 -7.81 12.55
N ILE A 83 -2.33 -7.40 11.32
CA ILE A 83 -2.64 -6.07 10.79
C ILE A 83 -3.28 -6.24 9.42
N TYR A 84 -4.56 -5.93 9.29
CA TYR A 84 -5.21 -5.80 7.99
C TYR A 84 -4.78 -4.49 7.34
N VAL A 85 -4.46 -4.54 6.05
CA VAL A 85 -4.03 -3.40 5.24
C VAL A 85 -4.96 -3.29 4.03
N GLU A 86 -5.44 -2.07 3.78
CA GLU A 86 -6.10 -1.74 2.53
C GLU A 86 -5.60 -0.40 2.01
N TYR A 87 -5.52 -0.28 0.68
CA TYR A 87 -5.14 0.99 0.08
C TYR A 87 -5.64 1.16 -1.33
N GLY A 88 -5.86 2.43 -1.67
CA GLY A 88 -5.93 2.91 -3.04
C GLY A 88 -4.70 3.72 -3.40
N GLY A 89 -4.60 4.07 -4.68
CA GLY A 89 -3.53 4.92 -5.19
C GLY A 89 -3.55 5.04 -6.70
N ARG A 90 -2.48 5.61 -7.24
CA ARG A 90 -2.23 5.67 -8.68
C ARG A 90 -0.83 5.15 -8.97
N ALA A 91 -0.74 4.28 -9.97
CA ALA A 91 0.52 3.87 -10.56
C ALA A 91 0.65 4.42 -11.97
N SER A 92 1.84 4.91 -12.30
CA SER A 92 2.29 5.17 -13.66
C SER A 92 2.86 3.87 -14.22
N LEU A 93 2.17 3.29 -15.21
CA LEU A 93 2.59 2.04 -15.84
C LEU A 93 3.79 2.24 -16.78
N THR A 94 4.01 3.47 -17.24
CA THR A 94 5.14 3.83 -18.10
C THR A 94 6.41 4.10 -17.30
N GLU A 95 6.30 4.67 -16.10
CA GLU A 95 7.44 4.98 -15.24
C GLU A 95 7.74 3.88 -14.22
N GLY A 96 6.79 2.95 -14.01
CA GLY A 96 6.90 1.92 -12.97
C GLY A 96 6.89 2.50 -11.56
N LEU A 97 6.16 3.61 -11.36
CA LEU A 97 6.07 4.33 -10.09
C LEU A 97 4.64 4.28 -9.53
N ALA A 98 4.50 4.26 -8.22
CA ALA A 98 3.20 4.30 -7.55
C ALA A 98 3.18 5.27 -6.36
N ALA A 99 2.06 5.96 -6.19
CA ALA A 99 1.75 6.71 -4.97
C ALA A 99 0.43 6.18 -4.39
N THR A 100 0.45 5.72 -3.14
CA THR A 100 -0.69 5.07 -2.47
C THR A 100 -0.91 5.64 -1.09
N ALA A 101 -2.09 5.38 -0.51
CA ALA A 101 -2.45 5.84 0.83
C ALA A 101 -3.02 4.70 1.68
N PRO A 102 -2.17 3.86 2.29
CA PRO A 102 -2.65 2.75 3.11
C PRO A 102 -3.21 3.18 4.44
N THR A 103 -4.19 2.39 4.88
CA THR A 103 -4.75 2.40 6.22
C THR A 103 -4.60 1.01 6.83
N PHE A 104 -4.67 0.96 8.16
CA PHE A 104 -4.39 -0.24 8.93
C PHE A 104 -5.52 -0.51 9.91
N GLN A 105 -5.81 -1.80 10.14
CA GLN A 105 -6.74 -2.25 11.17
C GLN A 105 -6.11 -3.39 11.96
N THR A 106 -6.06 -3.25 13.28
CA THR A 106 -5.55 -4.28 14.20
C THR A 106 -6.27 -4.25 15.54
N GLY A 107 -6.45 -5.43 16.14
CA GLY A 107 -6.94 -5.62 17.51
C GLY A 107 -5.82 -5.62 18.56
N SER A 108 -4.56 -5.54 18.15
CA SER A 108 -3.41 -5.59 19.04
C SER A 108 -3.34 -4.34 19.93
N GLU A 109 -3.18 -4.51 21.25
CA GLU A 109 -2.90 -3.36 22.13
C GLU A 109 -1.51 -2.75 21.86
N LYS A 110 -0.53 -3.57 21.46
CA LYS A 110 0.83 -3.09 21.12
C LYS A 110 0.85 -2.25 19.86
N TYR A 111 0.12 -2.69 18.82
CA TYR A 111 0.10 -2.03 17.51
C TYR A 111 -1.11 -1.11 17.30
N LYS A 112 -1.91 -0.86 18.34
CA LYS A 112 -3.13 -0.03 18.32
C LYS A 112 -2.94 1.37 17.73
N TRP A 113 -1.72 1.89 17.78
CA TRP A 113 -1.36 3.18 17.21
C TRP A 113 -1.53 3.20 15.68
N LEU A 114 -1.36 2.08 14.97
CA LEU A 114 -1.53 1.98 13.51
C LEU A 114 -2.96 2.31 13.07
N ASN A 115 -3.96 2.01 13.91
CA ASN A 115 -5.37 2.32 13.62
C ASN A 115 -5.64 3.84 13.48
N ARG A 116 -4.70 4.70 13.87
CA ARG A 116 -4.82 6.18 13.79
C ARG A 116 -3.91 6.80 12.74
N VAL A 117 -3.14 5.99 12.02
CA VAL A 117 -2.17 6.49 11.04
C VAL A 117 -2.87 6.64 9.69
N GLN A 118 -2.82 7.85 9.13
CA GLN A 118 -2.91 8.02 7.69
C GLN A 118 -1.50 7.88 7.14
N ALA A 119 -1.29 6.89 6.28
CA ALA A 119 0.00 6.69 5.63
C ALA A 119 -0.03 7.08 4.15
N VAL A 120 1.17 7.27 3.60
CA VAL A 120 1.44 7.41 2.17
C VAL A 120 2.60 6.48 1.83
N MET A 121 2.56 5.84 0.65
CA MET A 121 3.71 5.12 0.13
C MET A 121 4.16 5.65 -1.23
N ALA A 122 5.47 5.70 -1.41
CA ALA A 122 6.12 5.95 -2.69
C ALA A 122 6.75 4.63 -3.17
N GLY A 123 6.25 4.10 -4.28
CA GLY A 123 6.58 2.77 -4.79
C GLY A 123 7.32 2.80 -6.11
N GLN A 124 8.20 1.82 -6.31
CA GLN A 124 8.83 1.54 -7.58
C GLN A 124 8.78 0.04 -7.88
N VAL A 125 8.36 -0.33 -9.09
CA VAL A 125 8.28 -1.71 -9.55
C VAL A 125 9.34 -2.02 -10.60
N ASN A 126 9.95 -3.20 -10.48
CA ASN A 126 10.69 -3.84 -11.54
C ASN A 126 9.83 -5.00 -12.09
N LEU A 127 9.27 -4.80 -13.29
CA LEU A 127 8.33 -5.76 -13.89
C LEU A 127 9.00 -7.07 -14.33
N ASP A 128 10.28 -7.05 -14.70
CA ASP A 128 11.03 -8.26 -15.09
C ASP A 128 11.18 -9.23 -13.91
N THR A 129 11.48 -8.67 -12.74
CA THR A 129 11.63 -9.43 -11.49
C THR A 129 10.32 -9.55 -10.71
N LYS A 130 9.27 -8.83 -11.12
CA LYS A 130 8.01 -8.68 -10.38
C LYS A 130 8.20 -8.19 -8.93
N GLN A 131 9.23 -7.38 -8.72
CA GLN A 131 9.59 -6.85 -7.41
C GLN A 131 9.08 -5.42 -7.28
N LEU A 132 8.29 -5.15 -6.25
CA LEU A 132 7.74 -3.83 -5.94
C LEU A 132 8.21 -3.40 -4.55
N ILE A 133 8.83 -2.22 -4.45
CA ILE A 133 9.35 -1.70 -3.19
C ILE A 133 8.69 -0.36 -2.91
N TYR A 134 8.15 -0.21 -1.71
CA TYR A 134 7.57 1.01 -1.19
C TYR A 134 8.41 1.57 -0.05
N ARG A 135 8.62 2.89 -0.06
CA ARG A 135 8.87 3.65 1.18
C ARG A 135 7.53 4.00 1.82
N LEU A 136 7.37 3.71 3.10
CA LEU A 136 6.17 3.98 3.88
C LEU A 136 6.38 5.20 4.77
N TYR A 137 5.43 6.13 4.74
CA TYR A 137 5.43 7.35 5.53
C TYR A 137 4.13 7.50 6.34
N GLU A 138 4.20 7.97 7.58
CA GLU A 138 3.04 8.53 8.27
C GLU A 138 2.88 9.99 7.86
N VAL A 139 1.62 10.41 7.67
CA VAL A 139 1.27 11.80 7.47
C VAL A 139 1.11 12.45 8.84
N LYS A 140 2.05 13.33 9.21
CA LYS A 140 1.96 14.14 10.42
C LYS A 140 1.27 15.46 10.11
N VAL A 141 0.07 15.65 10.64
CA VAL A 141 -0.70 16.89 10.48
C VAL A 141 -0.42 17.84 11.65
N THR A 142 -0.06 19.09 11.36
CA THR A 142 0.15 20.14 12.36
C THR A 142 -0.94 21.20 12.23
N PRO A 143 -1.68 21.52 13.31
CA PRO A 143 -2.74 22.52 13.25
C PRO A 143 -2.18 23.94 13.09
N GLU A 144 -2.98 24.84 12.54
CA GLU A 144 -2.71 26.28 12.65
C GLU A 144 -3.11 26.77 14.04
N GLU A 145 -2.18 27.42 14.74
CA GLU A 145 -2.44 28.00 16.06
C GLU A 145 -3.54 29.07 15.98
N GLY A 146 -4.53 28.98 16.87
CA GLY A 146 -5.61 29.96 16.98
C GLY A 146 -6.71 29.88 15.91
N LEU A 147 -6.67 28.88 15.01
CA LEU A 147 -7.78 28.60 14.08
C LEU A 147 -8.95 27.88 14.79
N VAL A 148 -8.69 27.29 15.97
CA VAL A 148 -9.68 26.65 16.84
C VAL A 148 -9.37 26.98 18.30
#